data_AF-A0A7C5WUT6-F1
#
_entry.id   AF-A0A7C5WUT6-F1
#
_cell.length_a   1.000
_cell.length_b   1.000
_cell.length_c   1.000
_cell.angle_alpha   90.00
_cell.angle_beta   90.00
_cell.angle_gamma   90.00
#
_symmetry.space_group_name_H-M   'P 1'
#
loop_
_entity.id
_entity.type
_entity.pdbx_description
1 polymer ?
#
loop_
_entity_poly.entity_id
_entity_poly.type
_entity_poly.pdbx_seq_one_letter_code
_entity_poly.pdbx_strand_id
1 'polypeptide(L)'
;MDMSVKEAYLAAFRGKFTSVMRWPQLDDFWQTLRAQADDGWYVYAVGEPPPQATVPKEKLLQFIDEIDQLLHREHDEDYCGIVYIDNHDAPAFIKIFDPNNLGVSCGFSEKPPLPGWILSRIQPIEL
;
A
#
# COMPACT_ATOMS: atom_id res chain seq x y z
N MET A 1 -6.88 -14.15 -24.07
CA MET A 1 -6.13 -14.85 -23.00
C MET A 1 -6.66 -14.31 -21.71
N ASP A 2 -7.40 -15.10 -20.95
CA ASP A 2 -7.76 -14.73 -19.59
C ASP A 2 -6.50 -14.86 -18.73
N MET A 3 -6.08 -13.74 -18.14
CA MET A 3 -4.98 -13.72 -17.19
C MET A 3 -5.49 -14.23 -15.84
N SER A 4 -4.76 -15.15 -15.21
CA SER A 4 -5.12 -15.62 -13.87
C SER A 4 -5.00 -14.50 -12.84
N VAL A 5 -5.73 -14.61 -11.72
CA VAL A 5 -5.62 -13.65 -10.59
C VAL A 5 -4.17 -13.49 -10.12
N LYS A 6 -3.43 -14.61 -10.07
CA LYS A 6 -2.00 -14.62 -9.70
C LYS A 6 -1.14 -13.79 -10.66
N GLU A 7 -1.32 -13.96 -11.96
CA GLU A 7 -0.58 -13.21 -12.97
C GLU A 7 -0.95 -11.72 -12.94
N ALA A 8 -2.24 -11.41 -12.81
CA ALA A 8 -2.73 -10.04 -12.73
C ALA A 8 -2.16 -9.31 -11.50
N TYR A 9 -2.18 -9.97 -10.33
CA TYR A 9 -1.64 -9.39 -9.11
C TYR A 9 -0.11 -9.20 -9.20
N LEU A 10 0.64 -10.19 -9.69
CA LEU A 10 2.09 -10.07 -9.86
C LEU A 10 2.47 -8.99 -10.89
N ALA A 11 1.69 -8.85 -11.96
CA ALA A 11 1.89 -7.80 -12.95
C ALA A 11 1.67 -6.40 -12.33
N ALA A 12 0.58 -6.21 -11.57
CA ALA A 12 0.32 -4.96 -10.87
C ALA A 12 1.38 -4.68 -9.79
N PHE A 13 1.77 -5.69 -9.02
CA PHE A 13 2.82 -5.58 -8.00
C PHE A 13 4.17 -5.18 -8.60
N ARG A 14 4.50 -5.64 -9.81
CA ARG A 14 5.74 -5.26 -10.54
C ARG A 14 5.57 -4.02 -11.42
N GLY A 15 4.41 -3.38 -11.35
CA GLY A 15 4.09 -2.18 -12.10
C GLY A 15 4.92 -0.97 -11.71
N LYS A 16 4.63 0.17 -12.34
CA LYS A 16 5.24 1.45 -12.00
C LYS A 16 4.50 2.05 -10.81
N PHE A 17 5.28 2.56 -9.86
CA PHE A 17 4.76 3.28 -8.70
C PHE A 17 5.49 4.61 -8.55
N THR A 18 4.79 5.60 -8.02
CA THR A 18 5.36 6.88 -7.60
C THR A 18 5.35 6.94 -6.09
N SER A 19 6.46 7.37 -5.49
CA SER A 19 6.53 7.59 -4.04
C SER A 19 5.79 8.87 -3.68
N VAL A 20 4.96 8.80 -2.64
CA VAL A 20 4.36 9.96 -1.99
C VAL A 20 5.42 10.57 -1.08
N MET A 21 6.17 11.53 -1.61
CA MET A 21 7.39 12.00 -0.96
C MET A 21 7.14 12.86 0.28
N ARG A 22 6.11 13.71 0.29
CA ARG A 22 5.90 14.71 1.36
C ARG A 22 4.62 14.44 2.14
N TRP A 23 4.63 14.75 3.44
CA TRP A 23 3.45 14.60 4.31
C TRP A 23 2.17 15.26 3.76
N PRO A 24 2.18 16.51 3.24
CA PRO A 24 0.97 17.08 2.65
C PRO A 24 0.48 16.34 1.40
N GLN A 25 1.39 15.70 0.64
CA GLN A 25 0.98 14.88 -0.51
C GLN A 25 0.32 13.58 -0.05
N LEU A 26 0.71 13.08 1.13
CA LEU A 26 0.07 11.94 1.76
C LEU A 26 -1.32 12.30 2.25
N ASP A 27 -1.48 13.45 2.89
CA ASP A 27 -2.79 13.99 3.30
C ASP A 27 -3.75 14.09 2.11
N ASP A 28 -3.29 14.71 1.01
CA ASP A 28 -4.05 14.84 -0.24
C ASP A 28 -4.43 13.47 -0.81
N PHE A 29 -3.46 12.54 -0.84
CA PHE A 29 -3.69 11.19 -1.33
C PHE A 29 -4.72 10.43 -0.48
N TRP A 30 -4.67 10.56 0.84
CA TRP A 30 -5.67 9.96 1.71
C TRP A 30 -7.06 10.52 1.47
N GLN A 31 -7.22 11.79 1.14
CA GLN A 31 -8.53 12.31 0.74
C GLN A 31 -9.03 11.64 -0.54
N THR A 32 -8.17 11.48 -1.54
CA THR A 32 -8.51 10.77 -2.79
C THR A 32 -8.93 9.32 -2.52
N LEU A 33 -8.18 8.61 -1.67
CA LEU A 33 -8.48 7.23 -1.32
C LEU A 33 -9.79 7.11 -0.52
N ARG A 34 -10.03 7.99 0.45
CA ARG A 34 -11.28 8.03 1.24
C ARG A 34 -12.50 8.27 0.36
N ALA A 35 -12.38 9.10 -0.68
CA ALA A 35 -13.45 9.33 -1.66
C ALA A 35 -13.78 8.08 -2.49
N GLN A 36 -12.84 7.13 -2.59
CA GLN A 36 -12.96 5.87 -3.34
C GLN A 36 -13.03 4.65 -2.40
N ALA A 37 -13.43 4.84 -1.14
CA ALA A 37 -13.34 3.78 -0.13
C ALA A 37 -14.30 2.60 -0.36
N ASP A 38 -15.33 2.78 -1.18
CA ASP A 38 -16.31 1.75 -1.55
C ASP A 38 -15.91 0.92 -2.77
N ASP A 39 -14.75 1.18 -3.38
CA ASP A 39 -14.34 0.60 -4.66
C ASP A 39 -13.78 -0.84 -4.59
N GLY A 40 -14.13 -1.59 -3.54
CA GLY A 40 -13.77 -3.00 -3.40
C GLY A 40 -12.28 -3.22 -3.09
N TRP A 41 -11.84 -2.73 -1.94
CA TRP A 41 -10.44 -2.81 -1.52
C TRP A 41 -10.12 -4.05 -0.70
N TYR A 42 -9.00 -4.69 -0.99
CA TYR A 42 -8.34 -5.63 -0.09
C TYR A 42 -7.28 -4.90 0.73
N VAL A 43 -7.22 -5.21 2.03
CA VAL A 43 -6.15 -4.76 2.93
C VAL A 43 -5.31 -5.98 3.29
N TYR A 44 -4.07 -6.02 2.80
CA TYR A 44 -3.18 -7.15 3.00
C TYR A 44 -1.98 -6.75 3.86
N ALA A 45 -1.89 -7.32 5.07
CA ALA A 45 -0.68 -7.30 5.88
C ALA A 45 0.27 -8.38 5.36
N VAL A 46 1.40 -7.96 4.79
CA VAL A 46 2.33 -8.89 4.13
C VAL A 46 3.02 -9.75 5.17
N GLY A 47 3.04 -11.08 4.93
CA GLY A 47 3.52 -12.08 5.90
C GLY A 47 2.40 -12.81 6.62
N GLU A 48 1.18 -12.29 6.58
CA GLU A 48 -0.05 -12.99 7.00
C GLU A 48 -0.72 -13.73 5.82
N PRO A 49 -1.70 -14.61 6.06
CA PRO A 49 -2.48 -15.20 4.97
C PRO A 49 -3.22 -14.13 4.14
N PRO A 50 -3.15 -14.17 2.79
CA PRO A 50 -3.83 -13.19 1.94
C PRO A 50 -5.35 -13.18 2.15
N PRO A 51 -5.98 -11.99 2.25
CA PRO A 51 -7.43 -11.88 2.44
C PRO A 51 -8.18 -12.43 1.23
N GLN A 52 -9.29 -13.11 1.51
CA GLN A 52 -10.16 -13.71 0.46
C GLN A 52 -11.35 -12.81 0.08
N ALA A 53 -11.56 -11.71 0.81
CA ALA A 53 -12.65 -10.78 0.56
C ALA A 53 -12.17 -9.34 0.74
N THR A 54 -12.84 -8.41 0.07
CA THR A 54 -12.64 -6.98 0.27
C THR A 54 -13.15 -6.55 1.64
N VAL A 55 -12.56 -5.49 2.19
CA VAL A 55 -13.05 -4.87 3.41
C VAL A 55 -14.25 -3.95 3.11
N PRO A 56 -15.20 -3.79 4.04
CA PRO A 56 -16.21 -2.75 3.91
C PRO A 56 -15.58 -1.36 4.05
N LYS A 57 -16.27 -0.34 3.53
CA LYS A 57 -15.85 1.06 3.55
C LYS A 57 -15.33 1.51 4.90
N GLU A 58 -16.09 1.25 5.96
CA GLU A 58 -15.79 1.71 7.32
C GLU A 58 -14.48 1.13 7.82
N LYS A 59 -14.16 -0.12 7.41
CA LYS A 59 -12.91 -0.78 7.77
C LYS A 59 -11.73 -0.22 7.00
N LEU A 60 -11.91 0.16 5.73
CA LEU A 60 -10.87 0.85 5.00
C LEU A 60 -10.60 2.24 5.58
N LEU A 61 -11.65 3.02 5.89
CA LEU A 61 -11.50 4.34 6.51
C LEU A 61 -10.78 4.23 7.85
N GLN A 62 -11.17 3.28 8.69
CA GLN A 62 -10.47 2.98 9.95
C GLN A 62 -9.00 2.63 9.72
N PHE A 63 -8.70 1.78 8.75
CA PHE A 63 -7.32 1.42 8.41
C PHE A 63 -6.50 2.65 7.98
N ILE A 64 -7.07 3.53 7.14
CA ILE A 64 -6.39 4.76 6.70
C ILE A 64 -6.03 5.65 7.90
N ASP A 65 -6.95 5.82 8.85
CA ASP A 65 -6.69 6.62 10.04
C ASP A 65 -5.61 6.00 10.95
N GLU A 66 -5.63 4.67 11.11
CA GLU A 66 -4.65 3.95 11.93
C GLU A 66 -3.26 3.94 11.31
N ILE A 67 -3.18 3.69 9.99
CA ILE A 67 -1.89 3.65 9.29
C ILE A 67 -1.27 5.05 9.21
N ASP A 68 -2.07 6.09 8.98
CA ASP A 68 -1.60 7.48 8.96
C ASP A 68 -0.94 7.86 10.30
N GLN A 69 -1.62 7.59 11.42
CA GLN A 69 -1.07 7.81 12.75
C GLN A 69 0.21 7.02 13.01
N LEU A 70 0.27 5.76 12.55
CA LEU A 70 1.46 4.93 12.67
C LEU A 70 2.63 5.55 11.88
N LEU A 71 2.43 5.92 10.62
CA LEU A 71 3.48 6.49 9.77
C LEU A 71 4.01 7.79 10.39
N HIS A 72 3.13 8.69 10.82
CA HIS A 72 3.54 9.96 11.45
C HIS A 72 4.27 9.79 12.80
N ARG A 73 3.97 8.72 13.54
CA ARG A 73 4.58 8.48 14.86
C ARG A 73 5.93 7.76 14.76
N GLU A 74 6.03 6.79 13.84
CA GLU A 74 7.17 5.87 13.77
C GLU A 74 8.18 6.26 12.67
N HIS A 75 7.83 7.17 11.75
CA HIS A 75 8.77 7.66 10.74
C HIS A 75 9.40 8.98 11.17
N ASP A 76 10.59 8.91 11.78
CA ASP A 76 11.36 10.06 12.30
C ASP A 76 12.06 10.90 11.22
N GLU A 77 11.45 10.99 10.02
CA GLU A 77 11.93 11.78 8.89
C GLU A 77 10.99 12.97 8.62
N ASP A 78 11.53 14.06 8.06
CA ASP A 78 10.74 15.26 7.70
C ASP A 78 9.92 15.09 6.39
N TYR A 79 9.96 13.88 5.81
CA TYR A 79 9.27 13.49 4.59
C TYR A 79 8.62 12.10 4.77
N CYS A 80 7.67 11.75 3.89
CA CYS A 80 6.99 10.45 3.93
C CYS A 80 7.80 9.38 3.21
N GLY A 81 7.92 9.41 1.87
CA GLY A 81 8.84 8.56 1.11
C GLY A 81 8.58 7.04 1.11
N ILE A 82 7.67 6.55 1.96
CA ILE A 82 7.43 5.13 2.28
C ILE A 82 6.07 4.61 1.80
N VAL A 83 5.27 5.48 1.19
CA VAL A 83 4.01 5.12 0.52
C VAL A 83 4.20 5.24 -0.98
N TYR A 84 3.88 4.17 -1.71
CA TYR A 84 4.05 4.08 -3.15
C TYR A 84 2.71 3.74 -3.80
N ILE A 85 2.33 4.51 -4.82
CA ILE A 85 1.01 4.40 -5.46
C ILE A 85 1.16 4.26 -6.97
N ASP A 86 0.25 3.51 -7.59
CA ASP A 86 0.22 3.32 -9.04
C ASP A 86 -0.35 4.54 -9.78
N ASN A 87 -1.33 5.22 -9.16
CA ASN A 87 -1.95 6.43 -9.69
C ASN A 87 -2.44 7.34 -8.55
N HIS A 88 -2.22 8.66 -8.66
CA HIS A 88 -2.65 9.63 -7.64
C HIS A 88 -4.17 9.86 -7.61
N ASP A 89 -4.82 9.87 -8.78
CA ASP A 89 -6.22 10.27 -8.92
C ASP A 89 -7.16 9.07 -8.86
N ALA A 90 -6.73 7.94 -9.41
CA ALA A 90 -7.50 6.69 -9.49
C ALA A 90 -6.65 5.50 -9.02
N PRO A 91 -6.27 5.45 -7.74
CA PRO A 91 -5.39 4.40 -7.23
C PRO A 91 -6.09 3.04 -7.31
N ALA A 92 -5.35 2.02 -7.74
CA ALA A 92 -5.80 0.62 -7.72
C ALA A 92 -4.82 -0.30 -6.99
N PHE A 93 -3.58 0.15 -6.76
CA PHE A 93 -2.55 -0.59 -6.05
C PHE A 93 -1.65 0.37 -5.26
N ILE A 94 -1.54 0.12 -3.96
CA ILE A 94 -0.82 0.96 -3.01
C ILE A 94 0.08 0.06 -2.16
N LYS A 95 1.32 0.46 -1.99
CA LYS A 95 2.31 -0.22 -1.13
C LYS A 95 2.70 0.73 0.00
N ILE A 96 2.65 0.24 1.22
CA ILE A 96 3.02 0.98 2.42
C ILE A 96 4.15 0.21 3.09
N PHE A 97 5.31 0.84 3.20
CA PHE A 97 6.47 0.26 3.87
C PHE A 97 6.43 0.63 5.36
N ASP A 98 6.71 -0.35 6.21
CA ASP A 98 6.74 -0.17 7.66
C ASP A 98 8.03 0.55 8.08
N PRO A 99 7.96 1.75 8.71
CA PRO A 99 9.12 2.49 9.20
C PRO A 99 10.05 1.65 10.08
N ASN A 100 9.51 0.74 10.87
CA ASN A 100 10.28 -0.10 11.79
C ASN A 100 11.10 -1.18 11.08
N ASN A 101 10.81 -1.44 9.80
CA ASN A 101 11.46 -2.47 9.00
C ASN A 101 12.35 -1.91 7.87
N LEU A 102 12.58 -0.59 7.82
CA LEU A 102 13.43 0.05 6.80
C LEU A 102 14.94 -0.18 7.04
N GLY A 103 15.37 -0.27 8.31
CA GLY A 103 16.77 -0.33 8.74
C GLY A 103 17.53 -1.62 8.39
N VAL A 104 16.86 -2.67 7.89
CA VAL A 104 17.49 -3.92 7.42
C VAL A 104 17.87 -3.90 5.94
N SER A 105 17.69 -2.79 5.21
CA SER A 105 17.95 -2.72 3.77
C SER A 105 18.68 -1.46 3.27
N CYS A 106 19.55 -0.85 4.09
CA CYS A 106 20.53 0.14 3.59
C CYS A 106 21.75 -0.48 2.85
N GLY A 107 21.65 -1.75 2.43
CA GLY A 107 22.56 -2.36 1.46
C GLY A 107 21.80 -2.63 0.18
N PHE A 108 22.39 -2.28 -0.96
CA PHE A 108 21.95 -2.66 -2.30
C PHE A 108 21.73 -4.19 -2.35
N SER A 109 20.53 -4.66 -1.99
CA SER A 109 20.19 -6.08 -1.94
C SER A 109 19.52 -6.49 -3.25
N GLU A 110 19.79 -7.69 -3.73
CA GLU A 110 19.12 -8.26 -4.92
C GLU A 110 17.63 -8.56 -4.67
N LYS A 111 17.16 -8.41 -3.42
CA LYS A 111 15.78 -8.62 -2.98
C LYS A 111 15.31 -7.38 -2.20
N PRO A 112 14.66 -6.41 -2.85
CA PRO A 112 14.15 -5.23 -2.17
C PRO A 112 13.20 -5.66 -1.03
N PRO A 113 13.13 -4.87 0.06
CA PRO A 113 12.20 -5.17 1.15
C PRO A 113 10.78 -5.27 0.61
N LEU A 114 9.99 -6.19 1.16
CA LEU A 114 8.56 -6.22 0.90
C LEU A 114 7.89 -5.06 1.64
N PRO A 115 6.78 -4.50 1.11
CA PRO A 115 5.97 -3.57 1.86
C PRO A 115 5.37 -4.27 3.10
N GLY A 116 5.12 -3.52 4.17
CA GLY A 116 4.40 -4.05 5.34
C GLY A 116 2.92 -4.26 5.04
N TRP A 117 2.34 -3.38 4.22
CA TRP A 117 0.94 -3.46 3.81
C TRP A 117 0.76 -3.17 2.32
N ILE A 118 -0.25 -3.82 1.74
CA ILE A 118 -0.72 -3.56 0.38
C ILE A 118 -2.22 -3.30 0.41
N LEU A 119 -2.64 -2.18 -0.18
CA LEU A 119 -4.03 -1.96 -0.55
C LEU A 119 -4.17 -2.20 -2.05
N SER A 120 -5.12 -3.03 -2.44
CA SER A 120 -5.32 -3.33 -3.87
C SER A 120 -6.77 -3.63 -4.19
N ARG A 121 -7.18 -3.35 -5.43
CA ARG A 121 -8.49 -3.75 -5.98
C ARG A 121 -8.46 -5.15 -6.62
N ILE A 122 -7.29 -5.79 -6.63
CA ILE A 122 -7.06 -7.14 -7.13
C ILE A 122 -6.87 -8.04 -5.92
N GLN A 123 -7.48 -9.23 -5.92
CA GLN A 123 -7.31 -10.17 -4.81
C GLN A 123 -5.82 -10.48 -4.57
N PRO A 124 -5.31 -10.26 -3.34
CA PRO A 124 -3.94 -10.56 -2.99
C PRO A 124 -3.61 -12.04 -3.06
N ILE A 125 -2.34 -12.30 -3.36
CA ILE A 125 -1.73 -13.63 -3.28
C ILE A 125 -0.58 -13.60 -2.28
N GLU A 126 -0.12 -14.77 -1.87
CA GLU A 126 1.13 -14.93 -1.14
C GLU A 126 2.31 -14.54 -2.05
N LEU A 127 3.19 -13.68 -1.53
CA LEU A 127 4.26 -12.97 -2.27
C LEU A 127 5.62 -13.66 -2.13
#